data_AF-A0A537QLY1-F1
#
_entry.id   AF-A0A537QLY1-F1
#
_cell.length_a   1.000
_cell.length_b   1.000
_cell.length_c   1.000
_cell.angle_alpha   90.00
_cell.angle_beta   90.00
_cell.angle_gamma   90.00
#
_symmetry.space_group_name_H-M   'P 1'
#
loop_
_entity.id
_entity.type
_entity.pdbx_description
1 polymer ?
#
loop_
_entity_poly.entity_id
_entity_poly.type
_entity_poly.pdbx_seq_one_letter_code
_entity_poly.pdbx_strand_id
1 'polypeptide(L)'
;DAEQAIGTGQLELRRWQDAYLRGDRFDQDAMLALLEEVIQAGAASGYPLTRLVAHMEWALLDKPGVDDLVEYETRLNYVLPKYADPVICTYDLSKFGAGVVMDIMRTHPVVIIGEVLQENPFFVPPDQFLLEIRE
;
A
#
# COMPACT_ATOMS: atom_id res chain seq x y z
N ASP A 1 18.46 -15.55 -8.03
CA ASP A 1 17.51 -16.67 -7.88
C ASP A 1 16.55 -16.32 -6.75
N ALA A 2 15.26 -16.59 -6.91
CA ALA A 2 14.22 -16.20 -5.95
C ALA A 2 14.31 -17.01 -4.64
N GLU A 3 14.55 -18.32 -4.73
CA GLU A 3 14.71 -19.17 -3.54
C GLU A 3 15.91 -18.73 -2.70
N GLN A 4 17.03 -18.45 -3.35
CA GLN A 4 18.22 -17.92 -2.69
C GLN A 4 17.94 -16.56 -2.02
N ALA A 5 17.26 -15.63 -2.71
CA ALA A 5 16.94 -14.32 -2.16
C ALA A 5 16.00 -14.42 -0.94
N ILE A 6 15.08 -15.38 -0.93
CA ILE A 6 14.26 -15.69 0.24
C ILE A 6 15.12 -16.26 1.37
N GLY A 7 15.99 -17.24 1.06
CA GLY A 7 16.87 -17.88 2.05
C GLY A 7 17.86 -16.92 2.71
N THR A 8 18.24 -15.83 2.03
CA THR A 8 19.13 -14.79 2.58
C THR A 8 18.38 -13.59 3.18
N GLY A 9 17.05 -13.55 3.11
CA GLY A 9 16.23 -12.44 3.60
C GLY A 9 16.19 -11.20 2.69
N GLN A 10 16.74 -11.29 1.47
CA GLN A 10 16.68 -10.21 0.47
C GLN A 10 15.31 -10.10 -0.21
N LEU A 11 14.51 -11.15 -0.16
CA LEU A 11 13.15 -11.20 -0.69
C LEU A 11 12.23 -11.80 0.37
N GLU A 12 11.14 -11.11 0.66
CA GLU A 12 10.08 -11.61 1.54
C GLU A 12 8.76 -11.67 0.77
N LEU A 13 8.03 -12.78 0.92
CA LEU A 13 6.67 -12.92 0.41
C LEU A 13 5.72 -13.10 1.59
N ARG A 14 4.80 -12.15 1.77
CA ARG A 14 3.72 -12.24 2.75
C ARG A 14 2.41 -12.51 2.05
N ARG A 15 1.63 -13.46 2.58
CA ARG A 15 0.25 -13.65 2.13
C ARG A 15 -0.60 -12.53 2.71
N TRP A 16 -1.78 -12.30 2.12
CA TRP A 16 -2.71 -11.31 2.66
C TRP A 16 -3.08 -11.58 4.11
N GLN A 17 -3.23 -12.85 4.51
CA GLN A 17 -3.57 -13.26 5.88
C GLN A 17 -2.45 -12.96 6.90
N ASP A 18 -1.22 -12.79 6.44
CA ASP A 18 -0.06 -12.49 7.29
C ASP A 18 0.18 -10.96 7.40
N ALA A 19 -0.44 -10.18 6.51
CA ALA A 19 -0.36 -8.72 6.41
C ALA A 19 -1.75 -8.08 6.51
N TYR A 20 -2.34 -7.69 5.37
CA TYR A 20 -3.59 -6.93 5.28
C TYR A 20 -4.77 -7.54 6.05
N LEU A 21 -4.94 -8.86 6.01
CA LEU A 21 -6.09 -9.56 6.57
C LEU A 21 -5.74 -10.36 7.83
N ARG A 22 -4.78 -9.86 8.61
CA ARG A 22 -4.38 -10.49 9.87
C ARG A 22 -5.56 -10.48 10.84
N GLY A 23 -5.94 -11.66 11.32
CA GLY A 23 -7.12 -11.81 12.18
C GLY A 23 -8.45 -11.83 11.43
N ASP A 24 -8.42 -12.15 10.13
CA ASP A 24 -9.59 -12.28 9.25
C ASP A 24 -10.40 -10.99 9.05
N ARG A 25 -9.73 -9.84 9.20
CA ARG A 25 -10.26 -8.49 8.98
C ARG A 25 -9.14 -7.58 8.51
N PHE A 26 -9.51 -6.48 7.88
CA PHE A 26 -8.60 -5.35 7.69
C PHE A 26 -8.60 -4.47 8.94
N ASP A 27 -7.41 -4.02 9.33
CA ASP A 27 -7.17 -3.05 10.38
C ASP A 27 -6.09 -2.09 9.87
N GLN A 28 -6.52 -0.88 9.53
CA GLN A 28 -5.64 0.13 8.93
C GLN A 28 -4.51 0.55 9.86
N ASP A 29 -4.75 0.65 11.18
CA ASP A 29 -3.72 1.06 12.13
C ASP A 29 -2.64 -0.02 12.28
N ALA A 30 -3.07 -1.29 12.35
CA ALA A 30 -2.16 -2.42 12.39
C ALA A 30 -1.33 -2.54 11.10
N MET A 31 -1.94 -2.28 9.94
CA MET A 31 -1.24 -2.35 8.65
C MET A 31 -0.24 -1.21 8.47
N LEU A 32 -0.58 0.03 8.89
CA LEU A 32 0.36 1.16 8.90
C LEU A 32 1.57 0.87 9.79
N ALA A 33 1.34 0.34 11.00
CA ALA A 33 2.42 -0.05 11.91
C ALA A 33 3.30 -1.16 11.32
N LEU A 34 2.69 -2.17 10.68
CA LEU A 34 3.41 -3.27 10.04
C LEU A 34 4.30 -2.77 8.89
N LEU A 35 3.80 -1.83 8.08
CA LEU A 35 4.55 -1.30 6.96
C LEU A 35 5.77 -0.50 7.43
N GLU A 36 5.60 0.32 8.47
CA GLU A 36 6.70 1.06 9.08
C GLU A 36 7.73 0.11 9.72
N GLU A 37 7.29 -0.95 10.39
CA GLU A 37 8.16 -2.01 10.92
C GLU A 37 8.99 -2.67 9.82
N VAL A 38 8.36 -3.04 8.69
CA VAL A 38 9.05 -3.69 7.55
C VAL A 38 10.14 -2.78 6.98
N ILE A 39 9.84 -1.50 6.76
CA ILE A 39 10.80 -0.52 6.24
C ILE A 39 11.99 -0.39 7.20
N GLN A 40 11.73 -0.24 8.49
CA GLN A 40 12.78 -0.10 9.51
C GLN A 40 13.62 -1.37 9.66
N ALA A 41 13.00 -2.55 9.59
CA ALA A 41 13.68 -3.84 9.69
C ALA A 41 14.65 -4.08 8.52
N GLY A 42 14.28 -3.67 7.30
CA GLY A 42 15.17 -3.73 6.13
C GLY A 42 16.46 -2.95 6.36
N ALA A 43 16.33 -1.69 6.81
CA ALA A 43 17.47 -0.84 7.15
C ALA A 43 18.32 -1.43 8.30
N ALA A 44 17.67 -1.92 9.36
CA ALA A 44 18.35 -2.55 10.51
C ALA A 44 19.11 -3.83 10.13
N SER A 45 18.68 -4.52 9.07
CA SER A 45 19.32 -5.73 8.54
C SER A 45 20.52 -5.41 7.64
N GLY A 46 20.90 -4.13 7.49
CA GLY A 46 22.03 -3.69 6.70
C GLY A 46 21.73 -3.52 5.21
N TYR A 47 20.46 -3.59 4.80
CA TYR A 47 20.05 -3.28 3.44
C TYR A 47 19.85 -1.77 3.26
N PRO A 48 20.32 -1.19 2.14
CA PRO A 48 20.20 0.24 1.92
C PRO A 48 18.77 0.69 1.58
N LEU A 49 17.91 -0.23 1.14
CA LEU A 49 16.57 0.09 0.64
C LEU A 49 15.66 -1.14 0.66
N THR A 50 14.42 -0.96 1.12
CA THR A 50 13.30 -1.88 0.96
C THR A 50 12.45 -1.43 -0.22
N ARG A 51 12.08 -2.36 -1.11
CA ARG A 51 11.13 -2.11 -2.19
C ARG A 51 9.89 -2.95 -1.94
N LEU A 52 8.77 -2.31 -1.64
CA LEU A 52 7.53 -2.99 -1.30
C LEU A 52 6.56 -2.93 -2.48
N VAL A 53 6.03 -4.08 -2.87
CA VAL A 53 4.93 -4.18 -3.84
C VAL A 53 3.77 -4.91 -3.18
N ALA A 54 2.59 -4.32 -3.27
CA ALA A 54 1.37 -4.85 -2.68
C ALA A 54 0.31 -5.12 -3.76
N HIS A 55 -0.29 -6.30 -3.72
CA HIS A 55 -1.47 -6.63 -4.51
C HIS A 55 -2.72 -6.29 -3.72
N MET A 56 -3.51 -5.32 -4.19
CA MET A 56 -4.59 -4.72 -3.41
C MET A 56 -5.91 -5.48 -3.49
N GLU A 57 -5.98 -6.57 -4.27
CA GLU A 57 -7.20 -7.38 -4.44
C GLU A 57 -7.76 -7.99 -3.15
N TRP A 58 -6.99 -8.01 -2.05
CA TRP A 58 -7.53 -8.34 -0.72
C TRP A 58 -8.72 -7.46 -0.34
N ALA A 59 -8.76 -6.22 -0.81
CA ALA A 59 -9.84 -5.27 -0.55
C ALA A 59 -11.14 -5.59 -1.32
N LEU A 60 -11.09 -6.52 -2.28
CA LEU A 60 -12.28 -7.02 -2.98
C LEU A 60 -12.95 -8.19 -2.25
N LEU A 61 -12.34 -8.68 -1.17
CA LEU A 61 -12.89 -9.76 -0.37
C LEU A 61 -13.95 -9.22 0.59
N ASP A 62 -14.99 -10.02 0.83
CA ASP A 62 -16.01 -9.73 1.84
C ASP A 62 -15.43 -9.99 3.25
N LYS A 63 -14.66 -9.02 3.75
CA LYS A 63 -13.99 -9.07 5.06
C LYS A 63 -14.24 -7.77 5.83
N PRO A 64 -14.43 -7.82 7.15
CA PRO A 64 -14.61 -6.62 7.94
C PRO A 64 -13.44 -5.63 7.75
N GLY A 65 -13.77 -4.35 7.58
CA GLY A 65 -12.80 -3.27 7.45
C GLY A 65 -12.28 -3.03 6.03
N VAL A 66 -12.54 -3.87 5.03
CA VAL A 66 -12.00 -3.62 3.68
C VAL A 66 -12.49 -2.29 3.06
N ASP A 67 -13.63 -1.77 3.53
CA ASP A 67 -14.17 -0.47 3.16
C ASP A 67 -13.27 0.70 3.59
N ASP A 68 -12.37 0.50 4.57
CA ASP A 68 -11.41 1.49 5.04
C ASP A 68 -10.21 1.66 4.06
N LEU A 69 -10.19 0.96 2.92
CA LEU A 69 -9.09 0.99 1.94
C LEU A 69 -8.68 2.42 1.54
N VAL A 70 -9.65 3.28 1.21
CA VAL A 70 -9.37 4.65 0.74
C VAL A 70 -8.77 5.51 1.85
N GLU A 71 -9.29 5.38 3.07
CA GLU A 71 -8.73 6.07 4.24
C GLU A 71 -7.30 5.59 4.51
N TYR A 72 -7.07 4.27 4.50
CA TYR A 72 -5.75 3.67 4.67
C TYR A 72 -4.73 4.18 3.64
N GLU A 73 -5.08 4.16 2.36
CA GLU A 73 -4.23 4.64 1.27
C GLU A 73 -3.93 6.13 1.40
N THR A 74 -4.92 6.91 1.86
CA THR A 74 -4.71 8.34 2.15
C THR A 74 -3.71 8.50 3.30
N ARG A 75 -3.88 7.75 4.39
CA ARG A 75 -3.03 7.84 5.60
C ARG A 75 -1.59 7.37 5.38
N LEU A 76 -1.34 6.52 4.39
CA LEU A 76 0.04 6.16 4.00
C LEU A 76 0.88 7.40 3.65
N ASN A 77 0.27 8.46 3.14
CA ASN A 77 0.95 9.72 2.82
C ASN A 77 1.48 10.49 4.06
N TYR A 78 1.11 10.11 5.28
CA TYR A 78 1.75 10.62 6.49
C TYR A 78 2.98 9.81 6.93
N VAL A 79 3.12 8.59 6.42
CA VAL A 79 4.15 7.64 6.85
C VAL A 79 5.25 7.55 5.80
N LEU A 80 4.91 7.21 4.56
CA LEU A 80 5.86 6.90 3.50
C LEU A 80 6.85 8.03 3.19
N PRO A 81 6.49 9.34 3.20
CA PRO A 81 7.43 10.41 2.90
C PRO A 81 8.58 10.56 3.92
N LYS A 82 8.52 9.88 5.07
CA LYS A 82 9.60 9.85 6.06
C LYS A 82 10.76 8.93 5.65
N TYR A 83 10.56 8.09 4.62
CA TYR A 83 11.47 7.03 4.21
C TYR A 83 11.85 7.17 2.74
N ALA A 84 13.01 6.63 2.36
CA ALA A 84 13.45 6.58 0.96
C ALA A 84 12.88 5.34 0.21
N ASP A 85 12.29 4.41 0.96
CA ASP A 85 11.79 3.11 0.54
C ASP A 85 10.54 3.24 -0.35
N PRO A 86 10.62 2.86 -1.64
CA PRO A 86 9.47 2.94 -2.52
C PRO A 86 8.44 1.85 -2.20
N VAL A 87 7.18 2.26 -2.14
CA VAL A 87 6.02 1.39 -1.97
C VAL A 87 5.11 1.53 -3.19
N ILE A 88 4.71 0.39 -3.76
CA ILE A 88 3.84 0.34 -4.94
C ILE A 88 2.59 -0.48 -4.57
N CYS A 89 1.45 0.17 -4.49
CA CYS A 89 0.14 -0.49 -4.43
C CYS A 89 -0.34 -0.80 -5.86
N THR A 90 -0.69 -2.06 -6.13
CA THR A 90 -1.11 -2.52 -7.45
C THR A 90 -2.58 -2.90 -7.47
N TYR A 91 -3.30 -2.37 -8.47
CA TYR A 91 -4.73 -2.50 -8.63
C TYR A 91 -5.06 -3.10 -10.00
N ASP A 92 -5.86 -4.15 -10.02
CA ASP A 92 -6.40 -4.73 -11.26
C ASP A 92 -7.66 -3.95 -11.69
N LEU A 93 -7.51 -3.09 -12.71
CA LEU A 93 -8.58 -2.25 -13.23
C LEU A 93 -9.75 -3.05 -13.85
N SER A 94 -9.58 -4.34 -14.12
CA SER A 94 -10.67 -5.21 -14.56
C SER A 94 -11.56 -5.69 -13.41
N LYS A 95 -11.09 -5.58 -12.16
CA LYS A 95 -11.76 -6.06 -10.95
C LYS A 95 -12.26 -4.92 -10.05
N PHE A 96 -11.51 -3.82 -9.96
CA PHE A 96 -11.92 -2.67 -9.16
C PHE A 96 -12.95 -1.81 -9.90
N GLY A 97 -13.99 -1.38 -9.18
CA GLY A 97 -14.99 -0.45 -9.71
C GLY A 97 -14.40 0.93 -9.99
N ALA A 98 -14.90 1.61 -11.02
CA ALA A 98 -14.36 2.91 -11.47
C ALA A 98 -14.35 3.98 -10.36
N GLY A 99 -15.36 4.01 -9.48
CA GLY A 99 -15.41 4.93 -8.34
C GLY A 99 -14.21 4.73 -7.41
N VAL A 100 -13.98 3.49 -6.96
CA VAL A 100 -12.83 3.15 -6.11
C VAL A 100 -11.51 3.47 -6.79
N VAL A 101 -11.37 3.15 -8.09
CA VAL A 101 -10.15 3.49 -8.84
C VAL A 101 -9.90 5.01 -8.84
N MET A 102 -10.95 5.81 -9.02
CA MET A 102 -10.81 7.27 -8.96
C MET A 102 -10.41 7.74 -7.56
N ASP A 103 -10.94 7.16 -6.50
CA ASP A 103 -10.52 7.50 -5.14
C ASP A 103 -9.06 7.11 -4.87
N ILE A 104 -8.62 5.95 -5.34
CA ILE A 104 -7.21 5.52 -5.25
C ILE A 104 -6.27 6.44 -6.05
N MET A 105 -6.70 6.89 -7.23
CA MET A 105 -5.97 7.90 -7.99
C MET A 105 -5.82 9.22 -7.21
N ARG A 106 -6.66 9.50 -6.21
CA ARG A 106 -6.53 10.71 -5.40
C ARG A 106 -5.56 10.54 -4.23
N THR A 107 -5.20 9.31 -3.87
CA THR A 107 -4.27 9.02 -2.76
C THR A 107 -2.82 8.87 -3.18
N HIS A 108 -2.52 8.65 -4.47
CA HIS A 108 -1.17 8.37 -4.94
C HIS A 108 -0.53 9.58 -5.64
N PRO A 109 0.60 10.13 -5.15
CA PRO A 109 1.27 11.27 -5.80
C PRO A 109 1.92 10.92 -7.14
N VAL A 110 2.23 9.63 -7.37
CA VAL A 110 2.87 9.11 -8.57
C VAL A 110 2.16 7.82 -8.98
N VAL A 111 1.95 7.63 -10.28
CA VAL A 111 1.25 6.45 -10.84
C VAL A 111 2.02 5.86 -12.01
N ILE A 112 1.82 4.56 -12.24
CA ILE A 112 2.31 3.84 -13.42
C ILE A 112 1.10 3.43 -14.26
N ILE A 113 0.93 4.02 -15.44
CA ILE A 113 -0.18 3.72 -16.36
C ILE A 113 0.40 3.48 -17.75
N GLY A 114 0.05 2.35 -18.36
CA GLY A 114 0.55 2.00 -19.70
C GLY A 114 2.09 1.96 -19.75
N GLU A 115 2.72 1.41 -18.72
CA GLU A 115 4.19 1.33 -18.55
C GLU A 115 4.91 2.67 -18.33
N VAL A 116 4.16 3.78 -18.20
CA VAL A 116 4.72 5.12 -17.98
C VAL A 116 4.55 5.53 -16.53
N LEU A 117 5.67 5.86 -15.87
CA LEU A 117 5.70 6.52 -14.57
C LEU A 117 5.47 8.02 -14.74
N GLN A 118 4.50 8.57 -14.04
CA GLN A 118 4.18 10.00 -14.09
C GLN A 118 3.69 10.53 -12.75
N GLU A 119 3.95 11.82 -12.50
CA GLU A 119 3.27 12.56 -11.44
C GLU A 119 1.76 12.52 -11.68
N ASN A 120 1.01 12.29 -10.62
CA ASN A 120 -0.42 12.10 -10.71
C ASN A 120 -1.16 13.44 -10.55
N PRO A 121 -1.82 13.95 -11.61
CA PRO A 121 -2.53 15.23 -11.53
C PRO A 121 -3.80 15.16 -10.67
N PHE A 122 -4.25 13.97 -10.28
CA PHE A 122 -5.45 13.77 -9.46
C PHE A 122 -5.13 13.66 -7.97
N PHE A 123 -3.86 13.66 -7.58
CA PHE A 123 -3.46 13.55 -6.18
C PHE A 123 -4.02 14.70 -5.32
N VAL A 124 -4.59 14.35 -4.17
CA VAL A 124 -5.12 15.29 -3.20
C VAL A 124 -4.34 15.13 -1.89
N PRO A 125 -3.87 16.23 -1.26
CA PRO A 125 -3.20 16.16 0.03
C PRO A 125 -4.05 15.43 1.08
N PRO A 126 -3.45 14.61 1.95
CA PRO A 126 -4.20 13.71 2.83
C PRO A 126 -5.13 14.44 3.79
N ASP A 127 -4.73 15.60 4.32
CA ASP A 127 -5.58 16.42 5.20
C ASP A 127 -6.87 16.86 4.51
N GLN A 128 -6.80 17.18 3.21
CA GLN A 128 -7.97 17.58 2.43
C GLN A 128 -8.84 16.37 2.10
N PHE A 129 -8.24 15.29 1.58
CA PHE A 129 -9.04 14.15 1.12
C PHE A 129 -9.75 13.41 2.27
N LEU A 130 -9.13 13.36 3.46
CA LEU A 130 -9.75 12.81 4.67
C LEU A 130 -10.99 13.61 5.13
N LEU A 131 -11.06 14.91 4.84
CA LEU A 131 -12.27 15.69 5.12
C LEU A 131 -13.39 15.32 4.16
N GLU A 132 -13.08 15.13 2.88
CA GLU A 132 -14.07 14.82 1.83
C GLU A 132 -14.71 13.44 2.01
N ILE A 133 -13.94 12.42 2.39
CA ILE A 133 -14.49 11.05 2.56
C ILE A 133 -15.29 10.86 3.85
N ARG A 134 -15.31 11.87 4.74
CA ARG A 134 -16.10 11.86 5.98
C ARG A 134 -17.47 12.53 5.84
N GLU A 135 -17.73 13.19 4.71
CA GLU A 135 -19.02 13.80 4.35
C GLU A 135 -19.98 12.76 3.73
#